data_AF-A0AAX3X2E7-F1
#
_entry.id   AF-A0AAX3X2E7-F1
#
_cell.length_a   1.000
_cell.length_b   1.000
_cell.length_c   1.000
_cell.angle_alpha   90.00
_cell.angle_beta   90.00
_cell.angle_gamma   90.00
#
_symmetry.space_group_name_H-M   'P 1'
#
loop_
_entity.id
_entity.type
_entity.pdbx_description
1 polymer ?
#
loop_
_entity_poly.entity_id
_entity_poly.type
_entity_poly.pdbx_seq_one_letter_code
_entity_poly.pdbx_strand_id
1 'polypeptide(L)'
;MAFYFQLYWHFLLMIMVMIILAGLITFLIPRIPSVYVLAFSGLIGLIYSRLIEMEQTYLFFISINLLTTILPILLIRYLQYLKRTAEEMEKRNRRSESS
;
A
#
# COMPACT_ATOMS: atom_id res chain seq x y z
N MET A 1 22.83 -22.33 2.71
CA MET A 1 21.49 -22.41 2.07
C MET A 1 20.37 -21.96 2.99
N ALA A 2 20.32 -22.39 4.26
CA ALA A 2 19.28 -21.99 5.23
C ALA A 2 19.17 -20.47 5.45
N PHE A 3 20.30 -19.74 5.49
CA PHE A 3 20.30 -18.28 5.67
C PHE A 3 19.58 -17.52 4.55
N TYR A 4 19.89 -17.83 3.29
CA TYR A 4 19.21 -17.22 2.14
C TYR A 4 17.71 -17.53 2.14
N PHE A 5 17.35 -18.78 2.47
CA PHE A 5 15.95 -19.18 2.58
C PHE A 5 15.20 -18.38 3.66
N GLN A 6 15.80 -18.21 4.84
CA GLN A 6 15.22 -17.41 5.93
C GLN A 6 15.08 -15.93 5.56
N LEU A 7 16.06 -15.37 4.85
CA LEU A 7 16.05 -13.99 4.37
C LEU A 7 14.93 -13.76 3.34
N TYR A 8 14.80 -14.62 2.34
CA TYR A 8 13.72 -14.54 1.36
C TYR A 8 12.34 -14.67 2.01
N TRP A 9 12.20 -15.57 2.99
CA TRP A 9 10.94 -15.76 3.70
C TRP A 9 10.54 -14.54 4.55
N HIS A 10 11.49 -13.96 5.30
CA HIS A 10 11.24 -12.75 6.08
C HIS A 10 10.91 -11.55 5.20
N PHE A 11 11.59 -11.43 4.06
CA PHE A 11 11.34 -10.38 3.09
C PHE A 11 9.93 -10.47 2.48
N LEU A 12 9.50 -11.68 2.10
CA LEU A 12 8.14 -11.94 1.60
C LEU A 12 7.08 -11.58 2.63
N LEU A 13 7.25 -12.04 3.89
CA LEU A 13 6.34 -11.70 4.98
C LEU A 13 6.22 -10.19 5.19
N MET A 14 7.36 -9.49 5.17
CA MET A 14 7.39 -8.04 5.31
C MET A 14 6.62 -7.32 4.20
N ILE A 15 6.80 -7.74 2.93
CA ILE A 15 6.04 -7.21 1.80
C ILE A 15 4.55 -7.47 1.96
N MET A 16 4.14 -8.69 2.30
CA MET A 16 2.73 -9.02 2.47
C MET A 16 2.08 -8.16 3.56
N VAL A 17 2.76 -8.01 4.70
CA VAL A 17 2.30 -7.16 5.80
C VAL A 17 2.21 -5.70 5.37
N MET A 18 3.19 -5.18 4.62
CA MET A 18 3.14 -3.81 4.09
C MET A 18 1.99 -3.60 3.11
N ILE A 19 1.73 -4.55 2.21
CA ILE A 19 0.61 -4.45 1.26
C ILE A 19 -0.72 -4.37 2.01
N ILE A 20 -0.91 -5.23 3.00
CA ILE A 20 -2.14 -5.28 3.80
C ILE A 20 -2.28 -3.98 4.61
N LEU A 21 -1.23 -3.53 5.29
CA LEU A 21 -1.25 -2.29 6.07
C LEU A 21 -1.50 -1.06 5.20
N ALA A 22 -0.79 -0.92 4.09
CA ALA A 22 -0.95 0.21 3.18
C ALA A 22 -2.36 0.25 2.58
N GLY A 23 -2.88 -0.91 2.17
CA GLY A 23 -4.26 -1.04 1.70
C GLY A 23 -5.27 -0.69 2.78
N LEU A 24 -5.11 -1.23 3.99
CA LEU A 24 -6.00 -1.01 5.13
C LEU A 24 -6.02 0.47 5.55
N ILE A 25 -4.85 1.10 5.70
CA ILE A 25 -4.74 2.52 6.07
C ILE A 25 -5.41 3.41 5.02
N THR A 26 -5.14 3.14 3.74
CA THR A 26 -5.74 3.90 2.62
C THR A 26 -7.26 3.69 2.54
N PHE A 27 -7.73 2.50 2.91
CA PHE A 27 -9.15 2.18 2.92
C PHE A 27 -9.90 2.81 4.11
N LEU A 28 -9.37 2.69 5.33
CA LEU A 28 -9.98 3.25 6.54
C LEU A 28 -9.95 4.78 6.53
N ILE A 29 -8.85 5.37 6.04
CA ILE A 29 -8.65 6.81 6.08
C ILE A 29 -8.36 7.33 4.67
N PRO A 30 -9.38 7.40 3.79
CA PRO A 30 -9.23 7.81 2.39
C PRO A 30 -8.72 9.25 2.21
N ARG A 31 -8.80 10.06 3.28
CA ARG A 31 -8.30 11.44 3.29
C ARG A 31 -6.80 11.54 3.55
N ILE A 32 -6.12 10.48 3.98
CA ILE A 32 -4.68 10.53 4.20
C ILE A 32 -3.96 10.75 2.85
N PRO A 33 -3.08 11.76 2.76
CA PRO A 33 -2.19 11.90 1.63
C PRO A 33 -1.33 10.63 1.45
N SER A 34 -1.34 10.06 0.25
CA SER A 34 -0.55 8.86 -0.09
C SER A 34 0.94 9.02 0.23
N VAL A 35 1.44 10.26 0.20
CA VAL A 35 2.82 10.61 0.57
C VAL A 35 3.16 10.19 2.00
N TYR A 36 2.23 10.30 2.96
CA TYR A 36 2.49 9.86 4.34
C TYR A 36 2.58 8.35 4.46
N VAL A 37 1.73 7.62 3.75
CA VAL A 37 1.78 6.14 3.74
C VAL A 37 3.08 5.66 3.09
N LEU A 38 3.54 6.34 2.04
CA LEU A 38 4.82 6.07 1.38
C LEU A 38 6.03 6.41 2.27
N ALA A 39 6.01 7.57 2.93
CA ALA A 39 7.07 7.94 3.86
C ALA A 39 7.18 6.93 5.02
N PHE A 40 6.03 6.47 5.53
CA PHE A 40 5.97 5.45 6.57
C PHE A 40 6.51 4.09 6.08
N SER A 41 6.16 3.65 4.87
CA SER A 41 6.69 2.39 4.34
C SER A 41 8.19 2.45 4.04
N GLY A 42 8.69 3.59 3.57
CA GLY A 42 10.12 3.84 3.40
C GLY A 42 10.89 3.78 4.72
N LEU A 43 10.35 4.38 5.79
CA LEU A 43 10.92 4.27 7.14
C LEU A 43 10.98 2.82 7.62
N ILE A 44 9.95 2.02 7.35
CA ILE A 44 9.93 0.60 7.71
C ILE A 44 10.98 -0.18 6.92
N GLY A 45 11.16 0.11 5.62
CA GLY A 45 12.23 -0.46 4.82
C GLY A 45 13.63 -0.16 5.38
N LEU A 46 13.83 1.06 5.89
CA LEU A 46 15.09 1.47 6.53
C LEU A 46 15.30 0.74 7.86
N ILE A 47 14.30 0.74 8.75
CA ILE A 47 14.36 0.02 10.03
C ILE A 47 14.65 -1.46 9.79
N TYR A 48 13.97 -2.07 8.82
CA TYR A 48 14.16 -3.47 8.46
C TYR A 48 15.61 -3.75 8.02
N SER A 49 16.19 -2.91 7.16
CA SER A 49 17.58 -3.08 6.70
C SER A 49 18.60 -3.07 7.84
N ARG A 50 18.35 -2.28 8.89
CA ARG A 50 19.17 -2.28 10.11
C ARG A 50 18.98 -3.54 10.96
N LEU A 51 17.74 -4.01 11.12
CA LEU A 51 17.44 -5.20 11.92
C LEU A 51 18.06 -6.48 11.33
N ILE A 52 18.24 -6.54 10.01
CA ILE A 52 18.87 -7.68 9.33
C ILE A 52 20.38 -7.47 9.10
N GLU A 53 20.97 -6.42 9.68
CA GLU A 53 22.39 -6.06 9.55
C GLU A 53 22.87 -5.87 8.08
N MET A 54 21.94 -5.60 7.16
CA MET A 54 22.23 -5.37 5.74
C MET A 54 22.13 -3.89 5.39
N GLU A 55 22.90 -3.08 6.11
CA GLU A 55 22.89 -1.62 5.93
C GLU A 55 23.34 -1.20 4.54
N GLN A 56 24.19 -1.96 3.85
CA GLN A 56 24.65 -1.63 2.49
C GLN A 56 23.50 -1.72 1.46
N THR A 57 22.46 -2.48 1.76
CA THR A 57 21.34 -2.77 0.86
C THR A 57 20.08 -1.97 1.22
N TYR A 58 20.18 -1.00 2.13
CA TYR A 58 19.05 -0.19 2.61
C TYR A 58 18.25 0.48 1.48
N LEU A 59 18.92 1.02 0.45
CA LEU A 59 18.26 1.65 -0.69
C LEU A 59 17.36 0.67 -1.46
N PHE A 60 17.78 -0.59 -1.57
CA PHE A 60 16.98 -1.63 -2.22
C PHE A 60 15.71 -1.92 -1.41
N PHE A 61 15.84 -2.10 -0.09
CA PHE A 61 14.71 -2.34 0.80
C PHE A 61 13.74 -1.15 0.85
N ILE A 62 14.23 0.08 0.85
CA ILE A 62 13.39 1.27 0.77
C ILE A 62 12.63 1.29 -0.57
N SER A 63 13.35 1.12 -1.68
CA SER A 63 12.77 1.19 -3.03
C SER A 63 11.69 0.14 -3.24
N ILE A 64 11.94 -1.11 -2.83
CA ILE A 64 10.97 -2.17 -3.01
C ILE A 64 9.75 -1.97 -2.11
N ASN A 65 9.91 -1.46 -0.88
CA ASN A 65 8.78 -1.09 -0.01
C ASN A 65 7.94 0.03 -0.60
N LEU A 66 8.58 1.07 -1.14
CA LEU A 66 7.85 2.15 -1.81
C LEU A 66 7.04 1.60 -3.00
N LEU A 67 7.67 0.81 -3.87
CA LEU A 67 7.03 0.21 -5.03
C LEU A 67 5.85 -0.70 -4.63
N THR A 68 6.03 -1.58 -3.65
CA THR A 68 4.98 -2.50 -3.20
C THR A 68 3.85 -1.78 -2.48
N THR A 69 4.11 -0.63 -1.84
CA THR A 69 3.09 0.20 -1.16
C THR A 69 2.26 1.00 -2.16
N ILE A 70 2.82 1.40 -3.31
CA ILE A 70 2.08 2.14 -4.34
C ILE A 70 0.90 1.32 -4.88
N LEU A 71 1.11 0.02 -5.12
CA LEU A 71 0.09 -0.87 -5.68
C LEU A 71 -1.24 -0.88 -4.90
N PRO A 72 -1.27 -1.20 -3.59
CA PRO A 72 -2.51 -1.19 -2.82
C PRO A 72 -3.10 0.21 -2.67
N ILE A 73 -2.28 1.27 -2.58
CA ILE A 73 -2.78 2.65 -2.54
C ILE A 73 -3.57 2.99 -3.80
N LEU A 74 -3.00 2.70 -4.97
CA LEU A 74 -3.65 2.94 -6.26
C LEU A 74 -4.92 2.12 -6.41
N LEU A 75 -4.87 0.83 -6.06
CA LEU A 75 -6.01 -0.07 -6.14
C LEU A 75 -7.18 0.42 -5.28
N ILE A 76 -6.93 0.79 -4.02
CA ILE A 76 -7.96 1.28 -3.12
C ILE A 76 -8.53 2.62 -3.57
N ARG A 77 -7.69 3.57 -4.02
CA ARG A 77 -8.17 4.85 -4.57
C ARG A 77 -9.02 4.65 -5.81
N TYR A 78 -8.64 3.74 -6.69
CA TYR A 78 -9.40 3.40 -7.87
C TYR A 78 -10.76 2.77 -7.51
N LEU A 79 -10.80 1.85 -6.55
CA LEU A 79 -12.04 1.26 -6.06
C LEU A 79 -12.98 2.30 -5.42
N GLN A 80 -12.43 3.22 -4.62
CA GLN A 80 -13.20 4.32 -4.04
C GLN A 80 -13.75 5.28 -5.10
N TYR A 81 -12.97 5.53 -6.15
CA TYR A 81 -13.42 6.31 -7.30
C TYR A 81 -14.58 5.62 -8.03
N LEU A 82 -14.44 4.34 -8.39
CA LEU A 82 -15.49 3.57 -9.05
C LEU A 82 -16.78 3.54 -8.22
N LYS A 83 -16.67 3.37 -6.91
CA LYS A 83 -17.82 3.39 -5.99
C LYS A 83 -18.55 4.73 -6.06
N ARG A 84 -17.84 5.86 -6.01
CA ARG A 84 -18.45 7.20 -6.10
C ARG A 84 -19.15 7.41 -7.45
N THR A 85 -18.50 7.02 -8.54
CA THR A 85 -19.07 7.12 -9.88
C THR A 85 -20.35 6.31 -10.02
N ALA A 86 -20.40 5.09 -9.46
CA ALA A 86 -21.60 4.26 -9.45
C ALA A 86 -22.75 4.91 -8.65
N GLU A 87 -22.46 5.43 -7.46
CA GLU A 87 -23.46 6.13 -6.62
C GLU A 87 -24.01 7.40 -7.31
N GLU A 88 -23.18 8.13 -8.05
CA GLU A 88 -23.61 9.31 -8.81
C GLU A 88 -24.51 8.94 -10.00
N MET A 89 -24.16 7.88 -10.73
CA MET A 89 -24.99 7.37 -11.83
C MET A 89 -26.34 6.87 -11.34
N GLU A 90 -26.37 6.13 -10.22
CA GLU A 90 -27.63 5.67 -9.62
C GLU A 90 -28.52 6.85 -9.19
N LYS A 91 -27.95 7.86 -8.54
CA LYS A 91 -28.68 9.08 -8.14
C LYS A 91 -29.24 9.84 -9.35
N ARG A 92 -28.49 9.90 -10.45
CA ARG A 92 -28.94 10.55 -11.69
C ARG A 92 -30.11 9.80 -12.32
N ASN A 93 -30.03 8.46 -12.38
CA ASN A 93 -31.07 7.62 -12.97
C ASN A 93 -32.39 7.70 -12.19
N ARG A 94 -32.34 7.70 -10.85
CA ARG A 94 -33.53 7.88 -10.00
C ARG A 94 -34.21 9.25 -10.19
N ARG A 95 -33.45 10.31 -10.51
CA ARG A 95 -34.02 11.65 -10.77
C ARG A 95 -34.68 11.75 -12.16
N SER A 96 -34.18 11.02 -13.15
CA SER A 96 -34.81 10.97 -14.48
C SER A 96 -36.09 10.14 -14.50
N GLU A 97 -36.24 9.15 -13.63
CA GLU A 97 -37.49 8.36 -13.49
C GLU A 97 -38.58 9.09 -12.69
N SER A 98 -38.22 10.13 -11.92
CA SER A 98 -39.16 10.91 -11.11
C SER A 98 -39.64 12.21 -11.76
N SER A 99 -39.27 12.46 -13.02
CA SER A 99 -39.70 13.63 -13.83
C SER A 99 -40.55 13.17 -15.00
#